data_AF-A0A9Q3Q3V8-F1
#
_entry.id   AF-A0A9Q3Q3V8-F1
#
_cell.length_a   1.000
_cell.length_b   1.000
_cell.length_c   1.000
_cell.angle_alpha   90.00
_cell.angle_beta   90.00
_cell.angle_gamma   90.00
#
_symmetry.space_group_name_H-M   'P 1'
#
loop_
_entity.id
_entity.type
_entity.pdbx_description
1 polymer ?
#
loop_
_entity_poly.entity_id
_entity_poly.type
_entity_poly.pdbx_seq_one_letter_code
_entity_poly.pdbx_strand_id
1 'polypeptide(L)'
;MKEIHGRRNWPWWKSQIIQKYSNDTWIWQNTMSFENDKYAVDKDPFKWFSRHSKRLKAIDPQIKIQMRNHKILTQMPGELEHEVKCRRNQNCTLDDIANTLQDIRKGTNIGRYSPYKGSVFKEKKPFRVELKDQTRERVEKQVSPI
;
A
#
# COMPACT_ATOMS: atom_id res chain seq x y z
N MET A 1 -38.90 -12.51 -26.99
CA MET A 1 -37.75 -13.31 -26.51
C MET A 1 -37.09 -12.58 -25.34
N LYS A 2 -37.44 -12.92 -24.09
CA LYS A 2 -36.86 -12.31 -22.86
C LYS A 2 -36.14 -13.38 -22.02
N GLU A 3 -35.37 -14.27 -22.67
CA GLU A 3 -34.79 -15.43 -21.99
C GLU A 3 -33.33 -15.67 -22.42
N ILE A 4 -32.40 -14.80 -22.02
CA ILE A 4 -30.95 -15.09 -22.17
C ILE A 4 -30.14 -14.75 -20.90
N HIS A 5 -30.69 -13.94 -19.99
CA HIS A 5 -30.00 -13.51 -18.75
C HIS A 5 -30.65 -13.98 -17.45
N GLY A 6 -31.85 -14.58 -17.50
CA GLY A 6 -32.67 -14.85 -16.31
C GLY A 6 -32.31 -16.08 -15.47
N ARG A 7 -31.39 -16.95 -15.89
CA ARG A 7 -30.99 -18.16 -15.13
C ARG A 7 -29.47 -18.31 -15.01
N ARG A 8 -28.75 -17.24 -14.73
CA ARG A 8 -27.30 -17.35 -14.47
C ARG A 8 -27.07 -17.39 -12.96
N ASN A 9 -26.32 -18.40 -12.53
CA ASN A 9 -25.99 -18.60 -11.12
C ASN A 9 -25.10 -17.45 -10.61
N TRP A 10 -25.12 -17.23 -9.29
CA TRP A 10 -24.31 -16.18 -8.67
C TRP A 10 -22.80 -16.27 -8.96
N PRO A 11 -22.16 -17.46 -8.95
CA PRO A 11 -20.76 -17.59 -9.34
C PRO A 11 -20.44 -17.01 -10.73
N TRP A 12 -21.34 -17.23 -11.70
CA TRP A 12 -21.17 -16.68 -13.04
C TRP A 12 -21.22 -15.15 -13.06
N TRP A 13 -22.21 -14.55 -12.38
CA TRP A 13 -22.31 -13.09 -12.26
C TRP A 13 -21.09 -12.49 -11.56
N LYS A 14 -20.63 -13.14 -10.49
CA LYS A 14 -19.40 -12.75 -9.79
C LYS A 14 -18.19 -12.74 -10.73
N SER A 15 -18.01 -13.79 -11.54
CA SER A 15 -16.93 -13.85 -12.52
C SER A 15 -17.03 -12.76 -13.59
N GLN A 16 -18.23 -12.42 -14.05
CA GLN A 16 -18.39 -11.32 -15.03
C GLN A 16 -18.13 -9.94 -14.44
N ILE A 17 -18.53 -9.71 -13.18
CA ILE A 17 -18.22 -8.46 -12.47
C ILE A 17 -16.71 -8.35 -12.29
N ILE A 18 -16.05 -9.42 -11.86
CA ILE A 18 -14.58 -9.47 -11.77
C ILE A 18 -13.97 -9.22 -13.15
N GLN A 19 -14.40 -9.90 -14.20
CA GLN A 19 -13.83 -9.71 -15.54
C GLN A 19 -13.99 -8.28 -16.08
N LYS A 20 -15.12 -7.63 -15.80
CA LYS A 20 -15.42 -6.27 -16.30
C LYS A 20 -14.78 -5.17 -15.45
N TYR A 21 -14.61 -5.40 -14.15
CA TYR A 21 -14.17 -4.38 -13.19
C TYR A 21 -12.83 -4.69 -12.50
N SER A 22 -12.23 -5.87 -12.70
CA SER A 22 -10.83 -6.14 -12.39
C SER A 22 -9.96 -5.41 -13.39
N ASN A 23 -9.80 -4.12 -13.16
CA ASN A 23 -8.89 -3.29 -13.91
C ASN A 23 -7.47 -3.65 -13.50
N ASP A 24 -6.61 -4.03 -14.44
CA ASP A 24 -5.18 -4.27 -14.19
C ASP A 24 -4.52 -3.07 -13.50
N THR A 25 -4.99 -1.86 -13.80
CA THR A 25 -4.56 -0.62 -13.12
C THR A 25 -4.92 -0.64 -11.63
N TRP A 26 -6.09 -1.15 -11.26
CA TRP A 26 -6.51 -1.27 -9.86
C TRP A 26 -5.70 -2.32 -9.12
N ILE A 27 -5.39 -3.45 -9.76
CA ILE A 27 -4.50 -4.48 -9.19
C ILE A 27 -3.11 -3.87 -8.97
N TRP A 28 -2.58 -3.18 -9.97
CA TRP A 28 -1.29 -2.49 -9.88
C TRP A 28 -1.27 -1.46 -8.73
N GLN A 29 -2.30 -0.62 -8.59
CA GLN A 29 -2.42 0.34 -7.48
C GLN A 29 -2.45 -0.36 -6.12
N ASN A 30 -3.14 -1.49 -5.99
CA ASN A 30 -3.16 -2.27 -4.75
C ASN A 30 -1.79 -2.90 -4.44
N THR A 31 -1.08 -3.39 -5.46
CA THR A 31 0.28 -3.93 -5.32
C THR A 31 1.24 -2.82 -4.87
N MET A 32 1.22 -1.66 -5.51
CA MET A 32 2.04 -0.51 -5.10
C MET A 32 1.68 -0.05 -3.69
N SER A 33 0.40 -0.05 -3.32
CA SER A 33 -0.05 0.30 -1.96
C SER A 33 0.40 -0.72 -0.91
N PHE A 34 0.55 -1.98 -1.30
CA PHE A 34 1.07 -3.04 -0.44
C PHE A 34 2.58 -2.88 -0.23
N GLU A 35 3.35 -2.67 -1.31
CA GLU A 35 4.81 -2.53 -1.28
C GLU A 35 5.28 -1.26 -0.57
N ASN A 36 4.53 -0.16 -0.69
CA ASN A 36 4.88 1.11 -0.05
C ASN A 36 4.50 1.18 1.44
N ASP A 37 3.55 0.36 1.92
CA ASP A 37 3.06 0.41 3.30
C ASP A 37 3.86 -0.51 4.24
N LYS A 38 5.14 -0.15 4.43
CA LYS A 38 6.03 -0.79 5.39
C LYS A 38 5.52 -0.69 6.82
N TYR A 39 5.80 -1.71 7.63
CA TYR A 39 5.42 -1.70 9.04
C TYR A 39 6.27 -0.69 9.82
N ALA A 40 5.63 0.05 10.73
CA ALA A 40 6.29 0.93 11.67
C ALA A 40 5.82 0.56 13.08
N VAL A 41 6.72 0.61 14.06
CA VAL A 41 6.46 0.17 15.45
C VAL A 41 5.34 0.96 16.13
N ASP A 42 5.08 2.19 15.67
CA ASP A 42 4.02 3.05 16.18
C ASP A 42 2.61 2.63 15.70
N LYS A 43 2.50 1.77 14.66
CA LYS A 43 1.22 1.28 14.13
C LYS A 43 0.66 0.15 15.00
N ASP A 44 -0.67 0.03 15.03
CA ASP A 44 -1.36 -1.10 15.67
C ASP A 44 -1.20 -2.38 14.81
N PRO A 45 -0.59 -3.46 15.36
CA PRO A 45 -0.37 -4.73 14.66
C PRO A 45 -1.62 -5.26 13.96
N PHE A 46 -2.75 -5.36 14.68
CA PHE A 46 -3.97 -5.98 14.17
C PHE A 46 -4.55 -5.22 12.99
N LYS A 47 -4.66 -3.89 13.11
CA LYS A 47 -5.16 -3.04 12.02
C LYS A 47 -4.27 -3.12 10.80
N TRP A 48 -2.95 -3.11 10.98
CA TRP A 48 -2.00 -3.17 9.87
C TRP A 48 -2.05 -4.54 9.16
N PHE A 49 -2.06 -5.65 9.91
CA PHE A 49 -2.22 -6.99 9.36
C PHE A 49 -3.56 -7.19 8.64
N SER A 50 -4.67 -6.71 9.22
CA SER A 50 -5.99 -6.80 8.60
C SER A 50 -6.04 -6.04 7.27
N ARG A 51 -5.45 -4.84 7.22
CA ARG A 51 -5.36 -4.03 5.99
C ARG A 51 -4.57 -4.76 4.90
N HIS A 52 -3.40 -5.30 5.23
CA HIS A 52 -2.59 -6.04 4.27
C HIS A 52 -3.21 -7.36 3.84
N SER A 53 -3.88 -8.07 4.75
CA SER A 53 -4.62 -9.27 4.37
C SER A 53 -5.76 -8.96 3.41
N LYS A 54 -6.43 -7.80 3.52
CA LYS A 54 -7.47 -7.38 2.57
C LYS A 54 -6.88 -7.05 1.20
N ARG A 55 -5.76 -6.32 1.16
CA ARG A 55 -5.05 -5.99 -0.09
C ARG A 55 -4.54 -7.25 -0.81
N LEU A 56 -3.94 -8.19 -0.09
CA LEU A 56 -3.47 -9.44 -0.70
C LEU A 56 -4.62 -10.31 -1.19
N LYS A 57 -5.75 -10.38 -0.48
CA LYS A 57 -6.97 -11.07 -0.97
C LYS A 57 -7.58 -10.41 -2.21
N ALA A 58 -7.41 -9.10 -2.35
CA ALA A 58 -7.85 -8.34 -3.52
C ALA A 58 -6.96 -8.59 -4.75
N ILE A 59 -5.64 -8.70 -4.55
CA ILE A 59 -4.67 -8.98 -5.61
C ILE A 59 -4.73 -10.46 -6.03
N ASP A 60 -4.72 -11.37 -5.05
CA ASP A 60 -4.77 -12.81 -5.27
C ASP A 60 -5.78 -13.47 -4.31
N PRO A 61 -7.01 -13.72 -4.79
CA PRO A 61 -8.05 -14.36 -4.00
C PRO A 61 -7.73 -15.81 -3.57
N GLN A 62 -6.84 -16.50 -4.29
CA GLN A 62 -6.52 -17.91 -4.06
C GLN A 62 -5.21 -18.11 -3.27
N ILE A 63 -4.63 -17.01 -2.75
CA ILE A 63 -3.38 -17.07 -2.00
C ILE A 63 -3.48 -17.95 -0.74
N LYS A 64 -2.61 -18.95 -0.66
CA LYS A 64 -2.45 -19.80 0.52
C LYS A 64 -2.13 -18.94 1.75
N ILE A 65 -2.68 -19.32 2.91
CA ILE A 65 -2.52 -18.57 4.16
C ILE A 65 -1.04 -18.40 4.52
N GLN A 66 -0.23 -19.45 4.39
CA GLN A 66 1.21 -19.40 4.64
C GLN A 66 1.93 -18.39 3.73
N MET A 67 1.61 -18.40 2.43
CA MET A 67 2.22 -17.49 1.46
C MET A 67 1.82 -16.04 1.74
N ARG A 68 0.56 -15.81 2.10
CA ARG A 68 0.07 -14.49 2.54
C ARG A 68 0.84 -14.00 3.76
N ASN A 69 0.97 -14.85 4.78
CA ASN A 69 1.68 -14.52 6.01
C ASN A 69 3.16 -14.22 5.73
N HIS A 70 3.80 -14.97 4.83
CA HIS A 70 5.17 -14.71 4.40
C HIS A 70 5.29 -13.34 3.71
N LYS A 71 4.44 -13.04 2.72
CA LYS A 71 4.45 -11.74 2.03
C LYS A 71 4.21 -10.57 2.98
N ILE A 72 3.34 -10.72 3.98
CA ILE A 72 3.11 -9.63 4.95
C ILE A 72 4.34 -9.43 5.83
N LEU A 73 5.03 -10.50 6.24
CA LEU A 73 6.24 -10.39 7.03
C LEU A 73 7.39 -9.70 6.29
N THR A 74 7.54 -9.90 4.98
CA THR A 74 8.59 -9.23 4.20
C THR A 74 8.41 -7.71 4.14
N GLN A 75 7.23 -7.19 4.52
CA GLN A 75 6.97 -5.75 4.63
C GLN A 75 7.38 -5.16 5.99
N MET A 76 7.93 -5.98 6.88
CA MET A 76 8.48 -5.53 8.17
C MET A 76 9.97 -5.18 8.07
N PRO A 77 10.48 -4.34 8.97
CA PRO A 77 11.93 -4.17 9.12
C PRO A 77 12.60 -5.51 9.47
N GLY A 78 13.77 -5.80 8.90
CA GLY A 78 14.42 -7.12 8.98
C GLY A 78 14.65 -7.65 10.41
N GLU A 79 14.98 -6.78 11.37
CA GLU A 79 15.10 -7.17 12.79
C GLU A 79 13.78 -7.69 13.35
N LEU A 80 12.69 -6.98 13.05
CA LEU A 80 11.35 -7.33 13.52
C LEU A 80 10.82 -8.58 12.80
N GLU A 81 11.11 -8.69 11.50
CA GLU A 81 10.77 -9.87 10.71
C GLU A 81 11.43 -11.14 11.27
N HIS A 82 12.73 -11.06 11.58
CA HIS A 82 13.48 -12.16 12.17
C HIS A 82 12.87 -12.58 13.52
N GLU A 83 12.57 -11.60 14.36
CA GLU A 83 12.09 -11.85 15.71
C GLU A 83 10.70 -12.47 15.75
N VAL A 84 9.82 -12.04 14.84
CA VAL A 84 8.51 -12.67 14.63
C VAL A 84 8.64 -14.08 14.06
N LYS A 85 9.60 -14.32 13.15
CA LYS A 85 9.85 -15.66 12.60
C LYS A 85 10.37 -16.63 13.67
N CYS A 86 11.27 -16.20 14.54
CA CYS A 86 11.85 -17.04 15.59
C CYS A 86 10.82 -17.46 16.66
N ARG A 87 9.79 -16.64 16.89
CA ARG A 87 8.77 -16.89 17.93
C ARG A 87 7.52 -17.62 17.43
N ARG A 88 7.36 -17.79 16.11
CA ARG A 88 6.13 -18.36 15.51
C ARG A 88 6.35 -19.75 14.94
N ASN A 89 5.28 -20.55 14.93
CA ASN A 89 5.21 -21.80 14.17
C ASN A 89 4.86 -21.54 12.69
N GLN A 90 5.27 -22.43 11.80
CA GLN A 90 5.08 -22.30 10.35
C GLN A 90 3.60 -22.27 9.90
N ASN A 91 2.70 -22.77 10.75
CA ASN A 91 1.25 -22.86 10.51
C ASN A 91 0.43 -21.82 11.29
N CYS A 92 1.05 -20.76 11.80
CA CYS A 92 0.37 -19.74 12.60
C CYS A 92 -0.70 -18.95 11.80
N THR A 93 -1.77 -18.59 12.49
CA THR A 93 -2.83 -17.72 11.97
C THR A 93 -2.36 -16.26 11.99
N LEU A 94 -3.00 -15.37 11.22
CA LEU A 94 -2.72 -13.93 11.24
C LEU A 94 -2.82 -13.34 12.65
N ASP A 95 -3.77 -13.81 13.45
CA ASP A 95 -3.99 -13.35 14.82
C ASP A 95 -2.84 -13.76 15.74
N ASP A 96 -2.28 -14.97 15.57
CA ASP A 96 -1.10 -15.42 16.31
C ASP A 96 0.13 -14.55 16.00
N ILE A 97 0.28 -14.15 14.73
CA ILE A 97 1.36 -13.25 14.31
C ILE A 97 1.15 -11.84 14.89
N ALA A 98 -0.09 -11.36 14.93
CA ALA A 98 -0.40 -10.07 15.53
C ALA A 98 -0.20 -10.05 17.05
N ASN A 99 -0.55 -11.13 17.75
CA ASN A 99 -0.32 -11.32 19.18
C ASN A 99 1.19 -11.33 19.49
N THR A 100 1.96 -12.17 18.79
CA THR A 100 3.43 -12.22 18.97
C THR A 100 4.09 -10.87 18.69
N LEU A 101 3.62 -10.13 17.69
CA LEU A 101 4.09 -8.79 17.40
C LEU A 101 3.72 -7.77 18.49
N GLN A 102 2.52 -7.89 19.07
CA GLN A 102 2.09 -7.06 20.19
C GLN A 102 2.94 -7.33 21.44
N ASP A 103 3.30 -8.58 21.68
CA ASP A 103 4.16 -8.99 22.79
C ASP A 103 5.61 -8.50 22.59
N ILE A 104 6.14 -8.62 21.37
CA ILE A 104 7.45 -8.02 21.01
C ILE A 104 7.41 -6.50 21.23
N ARG A 105 6.34 -5.82 20.80
CA ARG A 105 6.18 -4.38 21.00
C ARG A 105 6.17 -4.01 22.48
N LYS A 106 5.54 -4.80 23.35
CA LYS A 106 5.46 -4.55 24.79
C LYS A 106 6.78 -4.86 25.50
N GLY A 107 7.43 -5.98 25.16
CA GLY A 107 8.61 -6.49 25.85
C GLY A 107 9.97 -6.01 25.32
N THR A 108 10.02 -5.44 24.11
CA THR A 108 11.29 -5.14 23.42
C THR A 108 11.31 -3.72 22.85
N ASN A 109 12.44 -3.01 23.00
CA ASN A 109 12.67 -1.68 22.40
C ASN A 109 13.04 -1.74 20.90
N ILE A 110 12.91 -2.91 20.26
CA ILE A 110 13.23 -3.15 18.85
C ILE A 110 12.37 -2.21 17.97
N GLY A 111 13.05 -1.45 17.10
CA GLY A 111 12.44 -0.47 16.20
C GLY A 111 11.85 0.79 16.86
N ARG A 112 12.07 1.02 18.17
CA ARG A 112 11.77 2.32 18.81
C ARG A 112 12.87 3.36 18.58
N TYR A 113 14.07 2.91 18.23
CA TYR A 113 15.13 3.80 17.75
C TYR A 113 14.89 4.15 16.28
N SER A 114 14.35 5.35 16.05
CA SER A 114 14.45 6.02 14.77
C SER A 114 15.57 7.05 14.87
N PRO A 115 16.66 6.95 14.07
CA PRO A 115 17.69 8.00 14.04
C PRO A 115 17.14 9.36 13.58
N TYR A 116 15.89 9.42 13.12
CA TYR A 116 15.20 10.63 12.67
C TYR A 116 14.19 11.19 13.69
N LYS A 117 13.99 10.58 14.87
CA LYS A 117 13.10 11.12 15.92
C LYS A 117 13.65 12.37 16.64
N GLY A 118 14.67 13.02 16.06
CA GLY A 118 15.22 14.31 16.49
C GLY A 118 15.24 15.42 15.43
N SER A 119 14.86 15.17 14.17
CA SER A 119 14.73 16.26 13.18
C SER A 119 13.26 16.63 13.00
N VAL A 120 12.84 17.65 13.74
CA VAL A 120 11.68 18.45 13.33
C VAL A 120 12.07 19.07 11.98
N PHE A 121 11.68 18.43 10.88
CA PHE A 121 11.64 19.09 9.58
C PHE A 121 10.63 20.22 9.72
N LYS A 122 11.11 21.45 9.94
CA LYS A 122 10.28 22.64 9.77
C LYS A 122 9.76 22.58 8.34
N GLU A 123 8.46 22.40 8.17
CA GLU A 123 7.80 22.59 6.88
C GLU A 123 8.23 23.97 6.36
N LYS A 124 9.06 24.00 5.31
CA LYS A 124 9.26 25.23 4.56
C LYS A 124 7.92 25.48 3.88
N LYS A 125 7.28 26.61 4.24
CA LYS A 125 6.06 27.10 3.57
C LYS A 125 6.25 26.97 2.04
N PRO A 126 5.27 26.46 1.30
CA PRO A 126 5.41 26.28 -0.14
C PRO A 126 5.75 27.62 -0.78
N PHE A 127 6.85 27.65 -1.54
CA PHE A 127 7.25 28.79 -2.34
C PHE A 127 6.18 29.00 -3.42
N ARG A 128 5.36 30.04 -3.25
CA ARG A 128 4.40 30.46 -4.27
C ARG A 128 5.19 30.99 -5.45
N VAL A 129 5.30 30.19 -6.51
CA VAL A 129 5.85 30.64 -7.79
C VAL A 129 4.83 31.56 -8.43
N GLU A 130 5.07 32.86 -8.38
CA GLU A 130 4.34 33.83 -9.21
C GLU A 130 4.84 33.72 -10.64
N LEU A 131 4.01 33.16 -11.52
CA LEU A 131 4.20 33.20 -12.97
C LEU A 131 4.06 34.67 -13.41
N LYS A 132 5.19 35.32 -13.70
CA LYS A 132 5.19 36.59 -14.43
C LYS A 132 5.00 36.27 -15.91
N ASP A 133 3.83 36.62 -16.44
CA ASP A 133 3.57 36.70 -17.88
C ASP A 133 4.53 37.72 -18.51
N GLN A 134 5.57 37.25 -19.19
CA GLN A 134 6.50 38.09 -19.92
C GLN A 134 6.92 37.42 -21.23
N THR A 135 5.95 37.21 -22.12
CA THR A 135 6.23 36.88 -23.53
C THR A 135 5.10 37.33 -24.44
N ARG A 136 4.86 38.65 -24.51
CA ARG A 136 4.19 39.29 -25.65
C ARG A 136 4.74 40.70 -25.86
N GLU A 137 6.02 40.80 -26.18
CA GLU A 137 6.59 42.04 -26.76
C GLU A 137 7.88 41.71 -27.50
N ARG A 138 7.75 40.96 -28.60
CA ARG A 138 8.81 40.87 -29.63
C ARG A 138 8.25 40.57 -31.02
N VAL A 139 7.08 41.13 -31.31
CA VAL A 139 6.54 41.21 -32.68
C VAL A 139 6.20 42.66 -32.95
N GLU A 140 7.20 43.55 -32.89
CA GLU A 140 7.11 44.89 -33.45
C GLU A 140 8.52 45.50 -33.47
N LYS A 141 9.26 45.20 -34.53
CA LYS A 141 10.37 45.99 -35.11
C LYS A 141 11.10 45.09 -36.11
N GLN A 142 10.44 44.84 -37.24
CA GLN A 142 11.05 44.62 -38.55
C GLN A 142 9.98 44.87 -39.61
N VAL A 143 9.68 46.14 -39.89
CA VAL A 143 9.07 46.61 -41.15
C VAL A 143 9.63 48.01 -41.47
N SER A 144 10.53 48.04 -42.47
CA SER A 144 10.78 49.08 -43.49
C SER A 144 11.49 50.41 -43.11
N PRO A 145 11.97 51.22 -44.08
CA PRO A 145 12.72 50.91 -45.33
C PRO A 145 13.92 51.87 -45.55
N ILE A 146 14.96 51.47 -46.30
CA ILE A 146 15.73 52.32 -47.25
C ILE A 146 16.22 51.42 -48.40
#